data_AF-A0AAQ3U3N1-F1
#
_entry.id   AF-A0AAQ3U3N1-F1
#
_cell.length_a   1.000
_cell.length_b   1.000
_cell.length_c   1.000
_cell.angle_alpha   90.00
_cell.angle_beta   90.00
_cell.angle_gamma   90.00
#
_symmetry.space_group_name_H-M   'P 1'
#
loop_
_entity.id
_entity.type
_entity.pdbx_description
1 polymer ?
#
loop_
_entity_poly.entity_id
_entity_poly.type
_entity_poly.pdbx_seq_one_letter_code
_entity_poly.pdbx_strand_id
1 'polypeptide(L)'
;MEDVWIMDSGCSRHMTGHRKWFSSLNLVSTKEYITFGDNGQGKVMGVGSVSLSAKLSLREVAFVRNLGFNLVSVLQLLDEGFEVFRVDLTSVSGPARRLVASPSPIYGSGIGDLVT
;
A
#
# COMPACT_ATOMS: atom_id res chain seq x y z
N MET A 1 13.17 -0.27 10.71
CA MET A 1 11.78 -0.14 10.23
C MET A 1 11.70 0.39 8.80
N GLU A 2 12.82 0.81 8.21
CA GLU A 2 12.83 1.52 6.91
C GLU A 2 12.41 0.63 5.72
N ASP A 3 12.59 -0.69 5.80
CA ASP A 3 12.29 -1.64 4.71
C ASP A 3 10.90 -2.28 4.74
N VAL A 4 9.97 -1.78 5.57
CA VAL A 4 8.62 -2.35 5.68
C VAL A 4 7.65 -1.63 4.76
N TRP A 5 6.89 -2.40 3.99
CA TRP A 5 5.75 -1.94 3.20
C TRP A 5 4.44 -2.36 3.87
N ILE A 6 3.53 -1.41 4.04
CA ILE A 6 2.19 -1.65 4.56
C ILE A 6 1.25 -1.75 3.36
N MET A 7 0.56 -2.88 3.26
CA MET A 7 -0.47 -3.07 2.24
C MET A 7 -1.79 -2.49 2.77
N ASP A 8 -2.36 -1.53 2.04
CA ASP A 8 -3.52 -0.78 2.48
C ASP A 8 -4.58 -0.70 1.36
N SER A 9 -5.80 -1.14 1.68
CA SER A 9 -6.95 -1.08 0.77
C SER A 9 -7.62 0.30 0.73
N GLY A 10 -7.39 1.15 1.72
CA GLY A 10 -7.86 2.54 1.73
C GLY A 10 -6.95 3.50 0.97
N CYS A 11 -5.74 3.05 0.60
CA CYS A 11 -4.77 3.90 -0.08
C CYS A 11 -5.00 3.91 -1.59
N SER A 12 -5.03 5.12 -2.19
CA SER A 12 -5.26 5.32 -3.62
C SER A 12 -4.06 4.97 -4.50
N ARG A 13 -2.84 5.18 -3.98
CA ARG A 13 -1.57 5.07 -4.72
C ARG A 13 -0.48 4.39 -3.90
N HIS A 14 0.52 3.80 -4.55
CA HIS A 14 1.75 3.41 -3.85
C HIS A 14 2.54 4.65 -3.39
N MET A 15 3.14 4.62 -2.20
CA MET A 15 3.86 5.78 -1.66
C MET A 15 5.11 5.37 -0.88
N THR A 16 6.20 6.13 -1.03
CA THR A 16 7.40 5.98 -0.19
C THR A 16 8.13 7.31 0.00
N GLY A 17 8.76 7.48 1.16
CA GLY A 17 9.71 8.56 1.43
C GLY A 17 11.15 8.25 1.00
N HIS A 18 11.43 7.03 0.55
CA HIS A 18 12.79 6.56 0.28
C HIS A 18 13.19 6.81 -1.17
N ARG A 19 13.73 8.00 -1.45
CA ARG A 19 14.19 8.37 -2.81
C ARG A 19 15.14 7.35 -3.45
N LYS A 20 15.99 6.68 -2.66
CA LYS A 20 17.00 5.74 -3.16
C LYS A 20 16.40 4.42 -3.68
N TRP A 21 15.14 4.12 -3.36
CA TRP A 21 14.48 2.88 -3.80
C TRP A 21 13.94 2.95 -5.23
N PHE A 22 13.85 4.14 -5.79
CA PHE A 22 13.34 4.35 -7.13
C PHE A 22 14.35 3.89 -8.18
N SER A 23 13.94 2.95 -9.03
CA SER A 23 14.68 2.56 -10.23
C SER A 23 14.47 3.57 -11.37
N SER A 24 13.33 4.26 -11.37
CA SER A 24 13.04 5.43 -12.17
C SER A 24 12.33 6.47 -11.29
N LEU A 25 12.63 7.75 -11.46
CA LEU A 25 11.95 8.81 -10.73
C LEU A 25 11.86 10.06 -11.60
N ASN A 26 10.63 10.44 -11.94
CA ASN A 26 10.33 11.71 -12.58
C ASN A 26 9.96 12.70 -11.49
N LEU A 27 10.83 13.67 -11.25
CA LEU A 27 10.53 14.76 -10.31
C LEU A 27 9.45 15.66 -10.89
N VAL A 28 8.47 16.02 -10.06
CA VAL A 28 7.34 16.84 -10.46
C VAL A 28 7.32 18.15 -9.68
N SER A 29 6.95 19.24 -10.34
CA SER A 29 6.75 20.54 -9.70
C SER A 29 5.28 20.71 -9.31
N THR A 30 4.75 19.80 -8.49
CA THR A 30 3.37 19.91 -8.00
C THR A 30 3.31 20.73 -6.70
N LYS A 31 2.12 21.25 -6.42
CA LYS A 31 1.73 21.74 -5.09
C LYS A 31 0.91 20.69 -4.33
N GLU A 32 1.00 19.43 -4.73
CA GLU A 32 0.22 18.34 -4.13
C GLU A 32 0.83 17.96 -2.78
N TYR A 33 -0.02 17.88 -1.77
CA TYR A 33 0.31 17.43 -0.44
C TYR A 33 -0.63 16.30 -0.06
N ILE A 34 -0.08 15.29 0.59
CA ILE A 34 -0.81 14.15 1.15
C ILE A 34 -0.91 14.39 2.65
N THR A 35 -2.13 14.31 3.18
CA THR A 35 -2.39 14.38 4.62
C THR A 35 -2.41 12.96 5.18
N PHE A 36 -1.63 12.73 6.22
CA PHE A 36 -1.53 11.44 6.90
C PHE A 36 -2.59 11.35 8.01
N GLY A 37 -2.82 10.13 8.52
CA GLY A 37 -3.79 9.89 9.60
C GLY A 37 -3.49 10.61 10.93
N ASP A 38 -2.27 11.13 11.10
CA ASP A 38 -1.84 11.92 12.26
C ASP A 38 -1.92 13.45 12.01
N ASN A 39 -2.61 13.87 10.94
CA ASN A 39 -2.64 15.25 10.42
C ASN A 39 -1.29 15.79 9.96
N GLY A 40 -0.24 14.96 9.93
CA GLY A 40 1.01 15.30 9.25
C GLY A 40 0.78 15.46 7.75
N GLN A 41 1.66 16.22 7.09
CA GLN A 41 1.58 16.44 5.65
C GLN A 41 2.91 16.13 4.97
N GLY A 42 2.82 15.43 3.83
CA GLY A 42 3.94 15.13 2.96
C GLY A 42 3.77 15.75 1.59
N LYS A 43 4.80 16.42 1.08
CA LYS A 43 4.77 16.95 -0.29
C LYS A 43 5.08 15.84 -1.29
N VAL A 44 4.28 15.71 -2.35
CA VAL A 44 4.63 14.87 -3.50
C VAL A 44 5.75 15.53 -4.28
N MET A 45 6.86 14.83 -4.42
CA MET A 45 8.09 15.32 -5.04
C MET A 45 8.35 14.70 -6.41
N GLY A 46 7.75 13.55 -6.70
CA GLY A 46 7.97 12.80 -7.94
C GLY A 46 7.09 11.57 -8.02
N VAL A 47 7.05 10.96 -9.19
CA VAL A 47 6.42 9.66 -9.45
C VAL A 47 7.41 8.78 -10.20
N GLY A 48 7.42 7.49 -9.89
CA GLY A 48 8.36 6.57 -10.52
C GLY A 48 8.10 5.11 -10.18
N SER A 49 9.08 4.25 -10.46
CA SER A 49 8.98 2.82 -10.19
C SER A 49 9.91 2.39 -9.07
N VAL A 50 9.46 1.44 -8.26
CA VAL A 50 10.24 0.83 -7.17
C VAL A 50 10.24 -0.69 -7.33
N SER A 51 11.43 -1.30 -7.39
CA SER A 51 11.57 -2.75 -7.41
C SER A 51 11.56 -3.31 -5.98
N LEU A 52 10.55 -4.12 -5.66
CA LEU A 52 10.48 -4.85 -4.38
C LEU A 52 11.28 -6.15 -4.43
N SER A 53 11.38 -6.76 -5.61
CA SER A 53 12.21 -7.93 -5.87
C SER A 53 12.56 -8.02 -7.36
N ALA A 54 13.36 -9.02 -7.74
CA ALA A 54 13.68 -9.28 -9.16
C ALA A 54 12.45 -9.58 -10.04
N LYS A 55 11.31 -9.96 -9.44
CA LYS A 55 10.08 -10.33 -10.14
C LYS A 55 8.93 -9.35 -9.95
N LEU A 56 9.05 -8.41 -9.01
CA LEU A 56 7.97 -7.52 -8.61
C LEU A 56 8.46 -6.07 -8.54
N SER A 57 7.82 -5.22 -9.34
CA SER A 57 8.05 -3.77 -9.35
C SER A 57 6.71 -3.07 -9.22
N LEU A 58 6.64 -2.14 -8.29
CA LEU A 58 5.54 -1.18 -8.19
C LEU A 58 5.77 -0.09 -9.23
N ARG A 59 4.69 0.31 -9.93
CA ARG A 59 4.67 1.40 -10.90
C ARG A 59 3.94 2.59 -10.30
N GLU A 60 4.10 3.77 -10.90
CA GLU A 60 3.38 4.99 -10.47
C GLU A 60 3.48 5.27 -8.95
N VAL A 61 4.62 4.96 -8.34
CA VAL A 61 4.86 5.16 -6.91
C VAL A 61 5.12 6.63 -6.64
N ALA A 62 4.35 7.23 -5.74
CA ALA A 62 4.56 8.60 -5.31
C ALA A 62 5.77 8.70 -4.36
N PHE A 63 6.73 9.55 -4.72
CA PHE A 63 7.80 9.96 -3.82
C PHE A 63 7.30 11.10 -2.94
N VAL A 64 7.09 10.83 -1.65
CA VAL A 64 6.50 11.79 -0.70
C VAL A 64 7.54 12.19 0.33
N ARG A 65 7.85 13.49 0.42
CA ARG A 65 8.82 13.99 1.40
C ARG A 65 8.27 13.83 2.83
N ASN A 66 9.14 13.41 3.75
CA ASN A 66 8.83 13.22 5.18
C ASN A 66 7.77 12.14 5.48
N LEU A 67 7.58 11.20 4.55
CA LEU A 67 6.71 10.06 4.79
C LEU A 67 7.41 9.05 5.70
N GLY A 68 6.83 8.77 6.87
CA GLY A 68 7.41 7.89 7.90
C GLY A 68 7.14 6.38 7.69
N PHE A 69 6.36 6.01 6.68
CA PHE A 69 5.99 4.64 6.34
C PHE A 69 5.93 4.48 4.81
N ASN A 70 5.85 3.24 4.32
CA ASN A 70 5.69 2.97 2.88
C ASN A 70 4.36 2.26 2.65
N LEU A 71 3.56 2.71 1.69
CA LEU A 71 2.23 2.16 1.39
C LEU A 71 2.21 1.47 0.03
N VAL A 72 1.61 0.28 0.00
CA VAL A 72 1.19 -0.41 -1.21
C VAL A 72 -0.33 -0.35 -1.28
N SER A 73 -0.87 0.46 -2.19
CA SER A 73 -2.30 0.41 -2.52
C SER A 73 -2.70 -0.98 -3.03
N VAL A 74 -3.66 -1.62 -2.34
CA VAL A 74 -4.28 -2.86 -2.84
C VAL A 74 -5.06 -2.58 -4.12
N LEU A 75 -5.76 -1.45 -4.19
CA LEU A 75 -6.58 -1.08 -5.35
C LEU A 75 -5.72 -0.96 -6.60
N GLN A 76 -4.57 -0.28 -6.51
CA GLN A 76 -3.65 -0.14 -7.63
C GLN A 76 -3.06 -1.49 -8.07
N LEU A 77 -2.75 -2.40 -7.13
CA LEU A 77 -2.31 -3.75 -7.49
C LEU A 77 -3.39 -4.52 -8.28
N LEU A 78 -4.65 -4.42 -7.85
CA LEU A 78 -5.78 -5.05 -8.54
C LEU A 78 -5.95 -4.48 -9.96
N ASP A 79 -5.82 -3.16 -10.11
CA ASP A 79 -5.88 -2.48 -11.42
C ASP A 79 -4.71 -2.90 -12.34
N GLU A 80 -3.54 -3.20 -11.77
CA GLU A 80 -2.38 -3.74 -12.49
C GLU A 80 -2.49 -5.25 -12.79
N GLY A 81 -3.59 -5.91 -12.38
CA GLY A 81 -3.87 -7.31 -12.66
C GLY A 81 -3.26 -8.30 -11.66
N PHE A 82 -2.80 -7.83 -10.51
CA PHE A 82 -2.35 -8.72 -9.43
C PHE A 82 -3.54 -9.27 -8.65
N GLU A 83 -3.43 -10.52 -8.22
CA GLU A 83 -4.35 -11.10 -7.24
C GLU A 83 -3.78 -10.94 -5.83
N VAL A 84 -4.60 -10.42 -4.90
CA VAL A 84 -4.20 -10.17 -3.52
C VAL A 84 -4.93 -11.15 -2.60
N PHE A 85 -4.15 -12.01 -1.93
CA PHE A 85 -4.69 -13.00 -0.98
C PHE A 85 -4.29 -12.63 0.45
N ARG A 86 -5.28 -12.56 1.34
CA ARG A 86 -5.02 -12.48 2.77
C ARG A 86 -4.71 -13.88 3.29
N VAL A 87 -3.49 -14.08 3.78
CA VAL A 87 -3.08 -15.33 4.43
C VAL A 87 -3.20 -15.13 5.93
N ASP A 88 -4.29 -15.59 6.52
CA ASP A 88 -4.46 -15.61 7.96
C ASP A 88 -3.73 -16.83 8.53
N LEU A 89 -2.57 -16.61 9.16
CA LEU A 89 -1.80 -17.68 9.84
C LEU A 89 -2.43 -18.12 11.17
N THR A 90 -3.61 -17.61 11.51
CA THR A 90 -4.30 -17.88 12.77
C THR A 90 -4.89 -19.29 12.87
N SER A 91 -4.85 -20.07 11.78
CA SER A 91 -5.12 -21.51 11.84
C SER A 91 -4.16 -22.31 10.96
N VAL A 92 -3.25 -23.05 11.61
CA VAL A 92 -2.46 -24.10 10.96
C VAL A 92 -3.29 -25.38 10.99
N SER A 93 -3.87 -25.75 9.84
CA SER A 93 -4.54 -27.04 9.67
C SER A 93 -3.52 -28.06 9.14
N GLY A 94 -3.08 -28.99 9.99
CA GLY A 94 -2.39 -30.21 9.57
C GLY A 94 -3.31 -31.13 8.74
N PRO A 95 -2.78 -32.22 8.13
CA PRO A 95 -3.59 -33.07 7.28
C PRO A 95 -4.68 -33.78 8.11
N ALA A 96 -5.92 -33.58 7.68
CA ALA A 96 -7.15 -34.26 8.10
C ALA A 96 -7.70 -33.97 9.51
N ARG A 97 -8.65 -33.02 9.60
CA ARG A 97 -10.10 -33.33 9.75
C ARG A 97 -10.89 -32.06 10.07
N ARG A 98 -11.81 -31.72 9.15
CA ARG A 98 -12.99 -30.84 9.31
C ARG A 98 -12.70 -29.40 9.75
N LEU A 99 -12.60 -28.50 8.77
CA LEU A 99 -12.80 -27.06 8.99
C LEU A 99 -14.30 -26.80 9.21
N VAL A 100 -14.65 -26.26 10.37
CA VAL A 100 -15.92 -25.56 10.57
C VAL A 100 -15.57 -24.08 10.57
N ALA A 101 -15.90 -23.37 9.49
CA ALA A 101 -15.84 -21.92 9.45
C ALA A 101 -17.20 -21.37 9.89
N SER A 102 -17.21 -20.52 10.93
CA SER A 102 -18.32 -19.60 11.15
C SER A 102 -18.00 -18.28 10.43
N PRO A 103 -18.83 -17.81 9.48
CA PRO A 103 -18.64 -16.49 8.92
C PRO A 103 -19.06 -15.43 9.95
N SER A 104 -18.14 -14.53 10.30
CA SER A 104 -18.54 -13.25 10.89
C SER A 104 -18.66 -12.24 9.75
N PRO A 105 -19.85 -11.67 9.49
CA PRO A 105 -19.95 -10.54 8.58
C PRO A 105 -19.39 -9.31 9.29
N ILE A 106 -18.50 -8.58 8.65
CA ILE A 106 -18.24 -7.19 9.01
C ILE A 106 -18.59 -6.35 7.79
N TYR A 107 -19.89 -6.10 7.61
CA TYR A 107 -20.32 -4.86 6.98
C TYR A 107 -20.22 -3.78 8.05
N GLY A 108 -19.07 -3.09 8.09
CA GLY A 108 -18.91 -1.84 8.82
C GLY A 108 -19.24 -0.69 7.89
N SER A 109 -20.46 -0.18 8.00
CA SER A 109 -20.88 1.09 7.40
C SER A 109 -20.02 2.24 7.91
N GLY A 110 -19.46 3.03 6.99
CA GLY A 110 -18.87 4.33 7.28
C GLY A 110 -17.40 4.42 6.87
N ILE A 111 -17.16 4.62 5.57
CA ILE A 111 -15.97 5.38 5.15
C ILE A 111 -16.52 6.60 4.44
N GLY A 112 -16.81 7.62 5.25
CA GLY A 112 -16.79 8.98 4.76
C GLY A 112 -15.37 9.29 4.30
N ASP A 113 -15.33 10.00 3.18
CA ASP A 113 -14.28 10.92 2.78
C ASP A 113 -12.90 10.32 2.47
N LEU A 114 -12.66 10.22 1.16
CA LEU A 114 -11.45 10.68 0.48
C LEU A 114 -10.21 10.76 1.38
N VAL A 115 -9.43 9.70 1.42
CA VAL A 115 -8.01 9.82 1.81
C VAL A 115 -7.19 9.84 0.51
N THR A 116 -6.37 10.89 0.43
CA THR A 116 -5.68 11.52 -0.71
C THR A 116 -4.85 10.60 -1.63
#